data_AF-A0A7Y6A7L6-F1
#
_entry.id   AF-A0A7Y6A7L6-F1
#
_cell.length_a   1.000
_cell.length_b   1.000
_cell.length_c   1.000
_cell.angle_alpha   90.00
_cell.angle_beta   90.00
_cell.angle_gamma   90.00
#
_symmetry.space_group_name_H-M   'P 1'
#
loop_
_entity.id
_entity.type
_entity.pdbx_description
1 polymer ?
#
loop_
_entity_poly.entity_id
_entity_poly.type
_entity_poly.pdbx_seq_one_letter_code
_entity_poly.pdbx_strand_id
1 'polypeptide(L)'
;VPGLKAAPLEFETKAPPGSDALVIGFPENGAFHVEPARVRAEIKAGGPDIYKRGTVSRDVYSLYAKVRQGNSGGPLISPNGKVYGVIFAKSLDDESTGYALTADEIREDIEAGVRNTKPVDTQGCAL
;
A
#
# COMPACT_ATOMS: atom_id res chain seq x y z
N VAL A 1 11.83 -0.62 14.16
CA VAL A 1 13.14 -0.56 13.46
C VAL A 1 14.20 -0.15 14.46
N PRO A 2 15.25 -0.96 14.70
CA PRO A 2 16.31 -0.61 15.65
C PRO A 2 16.89 0.79 15.36
N GLY A 3 16.94 1.65 16.38
CA GLY A 3 17.50 3.01 16.26
C GLY A 3 16.58 4.07 15.65
N LEU A 4 15.38 3.73 15.16
CA LEU A 4 14.42 4.71 14.66
C LEU A 4 13.72 5.42 15.82
N LYS A 5 13.95 6.74 15.96
CA LYS A 5 13.34 7.59 17.01
C LYS A 5 12.02 8.25 16.59
N ALA A 6 11.58 8.04 15.35
CA ALA A 6 10.35 8.62 14.83
C ALA A 6 9.12 7.97 15.48
N ALA A 7 8.08 8.76 15.71
CA ALA A 7 6.78 8.25 16.13
C ALA A 7 6.20 7.35 15.01
N PRO A 8 5.63 6.18 15.36
CA PRO A 8 4.89 5.37 14.38
C PRO A 8 3.73 6.17 13.79
N LEU A 9 3.44 5.91 12.52
CA LEU A 9 2.23 6.44 11.90
C LEU A 9 1.00 5.70 12.41
N GLU A 10 -0.11 6.41 12.53
CA GLU A 10 -1.41 5.83 12.89
C GLU A 10 -2.24 5.55 11.64
N PHE A 11 -3.02 4.48 11.67
CA PHE A 11 -3.91 4.12 10.58
C PHE A 11 -5.24 4.88 10.67
N GLU A 12 -5.79 5.22 9.51
CA GLU A 12 -7.16 5.69 9.33
C GLU A 12 -7.85 4.72 8.37
N THR A 13 -8.87 3.99 8.83
CA THR A 13 -9.46 2.88 8.08
C THR A 13 -10.45 3.31 7.00
N LYS A 14 -10.66 4.62 6.84
CA LYS A 14 -11.64 5.15 5.88
C LYS A 14 -11.05 6.28 5.08
N ALA A 15 -11.02 6.09 3.77
CA ALA A 15 -10.77 7.15 2.81
C ALA A 15 -11.93 7.19 1.80
N PRO A 16 -12.97 8.02 2.03
CA PRO A 16 -14.07 8.15 1.09
C PRO A 16 -13.60 8.55 -0.32
N PRO A 17 -14.35 8.20 -1.39
CA PRO A 17 -14.11 8.75 -2.72
C PRO A 17 -13.94 10.27 -2.70
N GLY A 18 -12.92 10.76 -3.40
CA GLY A 18 -12.56 12.17 -3.44
C GLY A 18 -11.55 12.60 -2.36
N SER A 19 -11.24 11.75 -1.38
CA SER A 19 -10.24 12.08 -0.35
C SER A 19 -8.87 12.34 -0.97
N ASP A 20 -8.25 13.44 -0.56
CA ASP A 20 -6.87 13.73 -0.90
C ASP A 20 -5.93 12.77 -0.15
N ALA A 21 -4.85 12.39 -0.80
CA ALA A 21 -3.84 11.51 -0.23
C ALA A 21 -2.47 11.78 -0.86
N LEU A 22 -1.45 11.13 -0.30
CA LEU A 22 -0.06 11.22 -0.70
C LEU A 22 0.50 9.80 -0.83
N VAL A 23 1.13 9.52 -1.96
CA VAL A 23 1.96 8.32 -2.12
C VAL A 23 3.40 8.70 -1.80
N ILE A 24 3.95 8.07 -0.76
CA ILE A 24 5.29 8.38 -0.26
C ILE A 24 6.21 7.18 -0.48
N GLY A 25 7.37 7.41 -1.10
CA GLY A 25 8.36 6.36 -1.28
C GLY A 25 9.60 6.77 -2.06
N PHE A 26 10.26 5.77 -2.63
CA PHE A 26 11.53 5.91 -3.37
C PHE A 26 11.35 5.34 -4.78
N PRO A 27 10.63 6.06 -5.65
CA PRO A 27 10.33 5.56 -6.99
C PRO A 27 11.63 5.30 -7.76
N GLU A 28 11.68 4.19 -8.48
CA GLU A 28 12.78 3.78 -9.35
C GLU A 28 14.14 3.69 -8.61
N ASN A 29 14.10 3.41 -7.31
CA ASN A 29 15.26 3.44 -6.40
C ASN A 29 15.95 4.82 -6.33
N GLY A 30 15.21 5.87 -6.66
CA GLY A 30 15.67 7.26 -6.61
C GLY A 30 15.52 7.89 -5.24
N ALA A 31 15.56 9.22 -5.23
CA ALA A 31 15.35 10.02 -4.03
C ALA A 31 13.92 9.89 -3.48
N PHE A 32 13.76 10.25 -2.21
CA PHE A 32 12.46 10.38 -1.57
C PHE A 32 11.53 11.27 -2.41
N HIS A 33 10.32 10.78 -2.66
CA HIS A 33 9.33 11.45 -3.48
C HIS A 33 7.95 11.39 -2.82
N VAL A 34 7.21 12.50 -2.93
CA VAL A 34 5.81 12.61 -2.52
C VAL A 34 4.98 12.88 -3.76
N GLU A 35 4.12 11.93 -4.11
CA GLU A 35 3.20 12.02 -5.24
C GLU A 35 1.79 12.33 -4.71
N PRO A 36 1.14 13.42 -5.16
CA PRO A 36 -0.26 13.68 -4.84
C PRO A 36 -1.15 12.56 -5.37
N ALA A 37 -2.14 12.16 -4.57
CA ALA A 37 -3.10 11.15 -4.92
C ALA A 37 -4.51 11.58 -4.54
N ARG A 38 -5.51 11.03 -5.23
CA ARG A 38 -6.91 11.13 -4.83
C ARG A 38 -7.57 9.77 -4.86
N VAL A 39 -8.31 9.44 -3.81
CA VAL A 39 -9.08 8.18 -3.76
C VAL A 39 -10.22 8.26 -4.77
N ARG A 40 -10.26 7.33 -5.72
CA ARG A 40 -11.38 7.21 -6.68
C ARG A 40 -12.51 6.39 -6.07
N ALA A 41 -12.19 5.20 -5.58
CA ALA A 41 -13.13 4.29 -4.96
C ALA A 41 -12.41 3.23 -4.13
N GLU A 42 -13.09 2.74 -3.10
CA GLU A 42 -12.81 1.45 -2.48
C GLU A 42 -13.48 0.35 -3.32
N ILE A 43 -12.70 -0.66 -3.71
CA ILE A 43 -13.17 -1.76 -4.54
C ILE A 43 -12.64 -3.08 -3.99
N LYS A 44 -13.40 -4.15 -4.25
CA LYS A 44 -12.95 -5.50 -3.99
C LYS A 44 -12.25 -6.06 -5.22
N ALA A 45 -10.93 -6.15 -5.18
CA ALA A 45 -10.11 -6.62 -6.29
C ALA A 45 -9.89 -8.13 -6.19
N GLY A 46 -10.32 -8.87 -7.22
CA GLY A 46 -10.06 -10.29 -7.38
C GLY A 46 -8.90 -10.54 -8.34
N GLY A 47 -7.97 -11.42 -7.97
CA GLY A 47 -6.85 -11.79 -8.85
C GLY A 47 -5.98 -12.89 -8.25
N PRO A 48 -5.02 -13.44 -9.01
CA PRO A 48 -4.09 -14.42 -8.48
C PRO A 48 -3.27 -13.83 -7.31
N ASP A 49 -2.84 -14.69 -6.38
CA ASP A 49 -1.77 -14.33 -5.45
C ASP A 49 -0.44 -14.10 -6.20
N ILE A 50 0.58 -13.58 -5.51
CA ILE A 50 1.87 -13.24 -6.12
C ILE A 50 2.66 -14.45 -6.64
N TYR A 51 2.20 -15.68 -6.32
CA TYR A 51 2.80 -16.95 -6.72
C TYR A 51 1.91 -17.74 -7.69
N LYS A 52 0.78 -17.17 -8.13
CA LYS A 52 -0.24 -17.82 -8.97
C LYS A 52 -0.72 -19.18 -8.44
N ARG A 53 -0.76 -19.36 -7.11
CA ARG A 53 -1.23 -20.61 -6.45
C ARG A 53 -2.74 -20.67 -6.29
N GLY A 54 -3.42 -19.53 -6.44
CA GLY A 54 -4.86 -19.41 -6.34
C GLY A 54 -5.31 -17.97 -6.48
N THR A 55 -6.63 -17.76 -6.47
CA THR A 55 -7.25 -16.43 -6.53
C THR A 55 -7.52 -15.93 -5.13
N VAL A 56 -7.20 -14.68 -4.89
CA VAL A 56 -7.51 -13.95 -3.65
C VAL A 56 -8.38 -12.75 -3.97
N SER A 57 -9.11 -12.30 -2.96
CA SER A 57 -9.97 -11.12 -3.04
C SER A 57 -9.53 -10.17 -1.94
N ARG A 58 -9.14 -8.95 -2.33
CA ARG A 58 -8.56 -7.95 -1.43
C ARG A 58 -9.36 -6.66 -1.49
N ASP A 59 -9.54 -6.02 -0.35
CA ASP A 59 -10.13 -4.69 -0.29
C ASP A 59 -9.05 -3.64 -0.61
N VAL A 60 -9.26 -2.86 -1.67
CA VAL A 60 -8.26 -1.91 -2.19
C VAL A 60 -8.85 -0.55 -2.50
N TYR A 61 -8.04 0.49 -2.33
CA TYR A 61 -8.30 1.80 -2.92
C TYR A 61 -7.77 1.85 -4.35
N SER A 62 -8.63 2.24 -5.28
CA SER A 62 -8.22 2.77 -6.59
C SER A 62 -7.92 4.26 -6.46
N LEU A 63 -6.81 4.71 -7.02
CA LEU A 63 -6.26 6.05 -6.83
C LEU A 63 -6.10 6.75 -8.18
N TYR A 64 -6.40 8.05 -8.23
CA TYR A 64 -5.84 8.94 -9.23
C TYR A 64 -4.45 9.38 -8.77
N ALA A 65 -3.41 8.70 -9.25
CA ALA A 65 -2.01 8.94 -8.87
C ALA A 65 -1.04 8.28 -9.86
N LYS A 66 0.16 8.85 -10.03
CA LYS A 66 1.22 8.24 -10.84
C LYS A 66 2.10 7.31 -9.98
N VAL A 67 1.66 6.06 -9.80
CA VAL A 67 2.41 5.04 -9.07
C VAL A 67 3.50 4.43 -9.95
N ARG A 68 4.72 4.34 -9.40
CA ARG A 68 5.93 3.82 -10.07
C ARG A 68 6.54 2.67 -9.26
N GLN A 69 7.38 1.87 -9.92
CA GLN A 69 8.19 0.88 -9.23
C GLN A 69 8.97 1.55 -8.09
N GLY A 70 9.13 0.90 -6.94
CA GLY A 70 9.73 1.51 -5.75
C GLY A 70 8.76 2.33 -4.89
N ASN A 71 7.53 2.59 -5.34
CA ASN A 71 6.44 3.02 -4.44
C ASN A 71 5.80 1.84 -3.71
N SER A 72 5.84 0.62 -4.26
CA SER A 72 5.26 -0.57 -3.64
C SER A 72 5.83 -0.80 -2.24
N GLY A 73 4.94 -1.05 -1.26
CA GLY A 73 5.25 -1.14 0.16
C GLY A 73 5.22 0.21 0.90
N GLY A 74 5.21 1.33 0.17
CA GLY A 74 5.08 2.68 0.74
C GLY A 74 3.65 2.98 1.20
N PRO A 75 3.49 3.89 2.18
CA PRO A 75 2.18 4.23 2.71
C PRO A 75 1.40 5.16 1.75
N LEU A 76 0.09 4.95 1.68
CA LEU A 76 -0.89 5.93 1.23
C LEU A 76 -1.28 6.78 2.44
N ILE A 77 -0.92 8.06 2.45
CA ILE A 77 -1.07 8.94 3.61
C ILE A 77 -2.09 10.04 3.35
N SER A 78 -2.94 10.31 4.33
CA SER A 78 -3.86 11.44 4.35
C SER A 78 -3.13 12.79 4.61
N PRO A 79 -3.74 13.94 4.30
CA PRO A 79 -3.16 15.24 4.61
C PRO A 79 -2.87 15.49 6.11
N ASN A 80 -3.53 14.74 7.01
CA ASN A 80 -3.31 14.81 8.46
C ASN A 80 -2.25 13.80 8.98
N GLY A 81 -1.55 13.08 8.09
CA GLY A 81 -0.45 12.19 8.46
C GLY A 81 -0.89 10.81 8.94
N LYS A 82 -2.12 10.38 8.62
CA LYS A 82 -2.63 9.04 8.90
C LYS A 82 -2.49 8.13 7.68
N VAL A 83 -2.33 6.83 7.92
CA VAL A 83 -2.14 5.84 6.85
C VAL A 83 -3.50 5.28 6.45
N TYR A 84 -3.89 5.54 5.21
CA TYR A 84 -5.07 4.91 4.59
C TYR A 84 -4.80 3.49 4.13
N GLY A 85 -3.55 3.16 3.81
CA GLY A 85 -3.22 1.87 3.23
C GLY A 85 -1.77 1.76 2.76
N VAL A 86 -1.49 0.69 2.02
CA VAL A 86 -0.16 0.39 1.48
C VAL A 86 -0.23 0.22 -0.02
N ILE A 87 0.61 0.97 -0.75
CA ILE A 87 0.70 0.90 -2.21
C ILE A 87 1.23 -0.46 -2.63
N PHE A 88 0.55 -1.12 -3.57
CA PHE A 88 0.98 -2.45 -4.03
C PHE A 88 1.05 -2.58 -5.55
N ALA A 89 0.24 -1.83 -6.30
CA ALA A 89 0.17 -1.97 -7.75
C ALA A 89 -0.09 -0.64 -8.47
N LYS A 90 0.22 -0.62 -9.77
CA LYS A 90 -0.24 0.36 -10.74
C LYS A 90 -1.12 -0.33 -11.78
N SER A 91 -2.00 0.42 -12.43
CA SER A 91 -2.73 -0.10 -13.58
C SER A 91 -1.79 -0.37 -14.76
N LEU A 92 -2.15 -1.37 -15.57
CA LEU A 92 -1.49 -1.66 -16.85
C LEU A 92 -2.07 -0.83 -18.00
N ASP A 93 -3.30 -0.34 -17.83
CA ASP A 93 -4.07 0.33 -18.89
C ASP A 93 -4.17 1.84 -18.69
N ASP A 94 -3.97 2.34 -17.46
CA ASP A 94 -4.06 3.76 -17.11
C ASP A 94 -2.87 4.19 -16.24
N GLU A 95 -1.95 4.98 -16.81
CA GLU A 95 -0.77 5.49 -16.11
C GLU A 95 -1.09 6.39 -14.90
N SER A 96 -2.33 6.93 -14.84
CA SER A 96 -2.83 7.75 -13.73
C SER A 96 -3.62 6.95 -12.69
N THR A 97 -3.62 5.62 -12.79
CA THR A 97 -4.27 4.73 -11.81
C THR A 97 -3.24 3.94 -10.99
N GLY A 98 -3.31 4.14 -9.67
CA GLY A 98 -2.59 3.35 -8.67
C GLY A 98 -3.54 2.57 -7.76
N TYR A 99 -3.00 1.58 -7.05
CA TYR A 99 -3.76 0.80 -6.08
C TYR A 99 -3.04 0.67 -4.75
N ALA A 100 -3.81 0.80 -3.67
CA ALA A 100 -3.36 0.55 -2.30
C ALA A 100 -4.27 -0.49 -1.63
N LEU A 101 -3.70 -1.41 -0.86
CA LEU A 101 -4.45 -2.24 0.08
C LEU A 101 -5.01 -1.31 1.18
N THR A 102 -6.26 -1.46 1.57
CA THR A 102 -6.84 -0.66 2.67
C THR A 102 -6.14 -0.98 3.98
N ALA A 103 -6.17 -0.06 4.95
CA ALA A 103 -5.68 -0.33 6.30
C ALA A 103 -6.39 -1.53 6.96
N ASP A 104 -7.66 -1.74 6.63
CA ASP A 104 -8.44 -2.87 7.14
C ASP A 104 -8.02 -4.22 6.53
N GLU A 105 -7.66 -4.25 5.24
CA GLU A 105 -7.15 -5.44 4.54
C GLU A 105 -5.84 -5.96 5.17
N ILE A 106 -4.94 -5.05 5.57
CA ILE A 106 -3.60 -5.42 6.08
C ILE A 106 -3.53 -5.51 7.62
N ARG A 107 -4.65 -5.34 8.32
CA ARG A 107 -4.68 -5.24 9.78
C ARG A 107 -4.15 -6.51 10.46
N GLU A 108 -4.58 -7.67 9.99
CA GLU A 108 -4.17 -8.96 10.56
C GLU A 108 -2.67 -9.21 10.38
N ASP A 109 -2.11 -8.83 9.21
CA ASP A 109 -0.68 -8.91 8.93
C ASP A 109 0.12 -8.00 9.87
N ILE A 110 -0.36 -6.78 10.13
CA ILE A 110 0.28 -5.85 11.07
C ILE A 110 0.28 -6.43 12.48
N GLU A 111 -0.86 -6.94 12.95
CA GLU A 111 -0.99 -7.54 14.28
C GLU A 111 -0.07 -8.76 14.46
N ALA A 112 0.03 -9.61 13.45
CA ALA A 112 0.96 -10.73 13.44
C ALA A 112 2.41 -10.25 13.43
N GLY A 113 2.74 -9.27 12.60
CA GLY A 113 4.08 -8.70 12.45
C GLY A 113 4.61 -8.07 13.73
N VAL A 114 3.78 -7.34 14.49
CA VAL A 114 4.16 -6.74 15.78
C VAL A 114 4.59 -7.80 16.81
N ARG A 115 3.98 -8.98 16.76
CA ARG A 115 4.27 -10.09 17.69
C ARG A 115 5.40 -11.00 17.21
N ASN A 116 5.77 -10.93 15.93
CA ASN A 116 6.75 -11.84 15.34
C ASN A 116 8.17 -11.27 15.41
N THR A 117 9.00 -11.88 16.26
CA THR A 117 10.42 -11.49 16.44
C THR A 117 11.39 -12.48 15.79
N LYS A 118 10.89 -13.53 15.13
CA LYS A 118 11.72 -14.56 14.50
C LYS A 118 11.69 -14.40 12.97
N PRO A 119 12.81 -14.67 12.29
CA PRO A 119 12.82 -14.72 10.83
C PRO A 119 11.79 -15.73 10.31
N VAL A 120 11.16 -15.40 9.18
CA VAL A 120 10.26 -16.26 8.44
C VAL A 120 10.76 -16.40 7.00
N ASP A 121 10.30 -17.44 6.31
CA ASP A 121 10.66 -17.68 4.90
C ASP A 121 10.01 -16.64 3.97
N THR A 122 10.78 -16.13 3.00
CA THR A 122 10.28 -15.27 1.91
C THR A 122 9.59 -16.07 0.80
N GLN A 123 9.62 -17.40 0.88
CA GLN A 123 9.14 -18.33 -0.14
C GLN A 123 9.90 -18.17 -1.46
N GLY A 124 9.34 -18.69 -2.56
CA GLY A 124 9.95 -18.64 -3.89
C GLY A 124 9.86 -17.25 -4.55
N CYS A 125 10.42 -17.12 -5.76
CA CYS A 125 10.27 -15.89 -6.54
C CYS A 125 8.83 -15.71 -7.04
N ALA A 126 8.34 -14.46 -7.06
CA ALA A 126 7.07 -14.11 -7.68
C ALA A 126 7.06 -14.41 -9.20
N LEU A 127 5.88 -14.72 -9.76
CA LEU A 127 5.67 -15.18 -11.14
C LEU A 127 4.95 -14.17 -12.04
#